data_AF-A0A6A3BYC5-F1
#
_entry.id   AF-A0A6A3BYC5-F1
#
_cell.length_a   1.000
_cell.length_b   1.000
_cell.length_c   1.000
_cell.angle_alpha   90.00
_cell.angle_beta   90.00
_cell.angle_gamma   90.00
#
_symmetry.space_group_name_H-M   'P 1'
#
loop_
_entity.id
_entity.type
_entity.pdbx_description
1 polymer ?
#
loop_
_entity_poly.entity_id
_entity_poly.type
_entity_poly.pdbx_seq_one_letter_code
_entity_poly.pdbx_strand_id
1 'polypeptide(L)'
;MAGHPPLVSLKLVSMLSKIGSLKAQSDIVPKEIHSIDLDPSCPYQLAFHLDDGWSGVLDIYNLRVTHVHCPPPAWLTGASISSDLLYLRKASWLPASSIYAVGSSYDSGIHILDFYPDTSSPSHVDYK
;
A
#
# COMPACT_ATOMS: atom_id res chain seq x y z
N MET A 1 9.62 -24.99 -24.69
CA MET A 1 8.39 -24.48 -24.06
C MET A 1 8.36 -22.98 -24.27
N ALA A 2 7.38 -22.46 -25.01
CA ALA A 2 7.18 -21.01 -25.08
C ALA A 2 6.49 -20.58 -23.79
N GLY A 3 7.17 -19.82 -22.94
CA GLY A 3 6.56 -19.26 -21.73
C GLY A 3 5.54 -18.19 -22.11
N HIS A 4 4.47 -18.06 -21.33
CA HIS A 4 3.55 -16.94 -21.42
C HIS A 4 4.07 -15.80 -20.52
N PRO A 5 4.69 -14.74 -21.08
CA PRO A 5 5.20 -13.64 -20.26
C PRO A 5 4.04 -12.86 -19.61
N PRO A 6 4.30 -12.15 -18.50
CA PRO A 6 3.32 -11.24 -17.92
C PRO A 6 2.97 -10.13 -18.91
N LEU A 7 1.73 -9.64 -18.85
CA LEU A 7 1.28 -8.49 -19.67
C LEU A 7 2.06 -7.22 -19.30
N VAL A 8 2.31 -7.01 -18.01
CA VAL A 8 3.09 -5.89 -17.48
C VAL A 8 3.77 -6.31 -16.18
N SER A 9 4.98 -5.81 -15.96
CA SER A 9 5.72 -5.96 -14.71
C SER A 9 6.07 -4.58 -14.16
N LEU A 10 5.64 -4.29 -12.94
CA LEU A 10 5.86 -3.01 -12.29
C LEU A 10 6.75 -3.19 -11.05
N LYS A 11 7.62 -2.22 -10.80
CA LYS A 11 8.41 -2.14 -9.57
C LYS A 11 7.82 -1.06 -8.67
N LEU A 12 7.20 -1.47 -7.57
CA LEU A 12 6.51 -0.54 -6.68
C LEU A 12 7.44 0.54 -6.12
N VAL A 13 8.67 0.20 -5.73
CA VAL A 13 9.70 1.18 -5.32
C VAL A 13 9.94 2.28 -6.35
N SER A 14 9.95 1.93 -7.65
CA SER A 14 10.12 2.88 -8.74
C SER A 14 8.88 3.75 -8.94
N MET A 15 7.69 3.24 -8.62
CA MET A 15 6.44 4.00 -8.69
C MET A 15 6.30 4.96 -7.50
N LEU A 16 6.57 4.48 -6.28
CA LEU A 16 6.57 5.31 -5.07
C LEU A 16 7.59 6.47 -5.19
N SER A 17 8.75 6.22 -5.81
CA SER A 17 9.78 7.25 -6.07
C SER A 17 9.33 8.39 -6.99
N LYS A 18 8.19 8.27 -7.67
CA LYS A 18 7.60 9.33 -8.50
C LYS A 18 6.70 10.28 -7.71
N ILE A 19 6.34 9.91 -6.48
CA ILE A 19 5.53 10.75 -5.60
C ILE A 19 6.44 11.81 -4.98
N GLY A 20 6.18 13.08 -5.27
CA GLY A 20 7.04 14.20 -4.88
C GLY A 20 7.10 14.39 -3.36
N SER A 21 5.93 14.45 -2.72
CA SER A 21 5.81 14.60 -1.27
C SER A 21 6.49 13.46 -0.49
N LEU A 22 6.25 12.21 -0.91
CA LEU A 22 6.80 11.03 -0.26
C LEU A 22 8.33 10.99 -0.36
N LYS A 23 8.88 11.25 -1.55
CA LYS A 23 10.33 11.29 -1.77
C LYS A 23 11.02 12.38 -0.94
N ALA A 24 10.33 13.48 -0.65
CA ALA A 24 10.88 14.57 0.16
C ALA A 24 10.95 14.24 1.66
N GLN A 25 10.17 13.27 2.13
CA GLN A 25 9.96 13.00 3.56
C GLN A 25 10.43 11.62 4.01
N SER A 26 10.74 10.71 3.08
CA SER A 26 11.06 9.32 3.40
C SER A 26 12.10 8.73 2.45
N ASP A 27 12.92 7.82 2.97
CA ASP A 27 13.78 6.99 2.12
C ASP A 27 12.95 5.82 1.56
N ILE A 28 12.86 5.75 0.23
CA ILE A 28 12.02 4.78 -0.46
C ILE A 28 12.89 3.59 -0.85
N VAL A 29 12.84 2.55 -0.03
CA VAL A 29 13.61 1.31 -0.24
C VAL A 29 12.71 0.18 -0.77
N PRO A 30 13.26 -0.82 -1.47
CA PRO A 30 12.49 -1.99 -1.89
C PRO A 30 11.95 -2.78 -0.69
N LYS A 31 10.65 -3.09 -0.71
CA LYS A 31 9.95 -3.85 0.33
C LYS A 31 9.21 -5.05 -0.27
N GLU A 32 9.02 -6.09 0.54
CA GLU A 32 8.18 -7.22 0.17
C GLU A 32 6.71 -6.82 0.18
N ILE A 33 5.95 -7.37 -0.77
CA ILE A 33 4.49 -7.19 -0.84
C ILE A 33 3.84 -8.34 -0.07
N HIS A 34 3.25 -8.05 1.09
CA HIS A 34 2.57 -9.03 1.93
C HIS A 34 1.16 -9.33 1.46
N SER A 35 0.45 -8.34 0.93
CA SER A 35 -0.89 -8.55 0.38
C SER A 35 -1.17 -7.64 -0.80
N ILE A 36 -2.00 -8.14 -1.72
CA ILE A 36 -2.65 -7.36 -2.76
C ILE A 36 -4.12 -7.75 -2.84
N ASP A 37 -4.99 -6.79 -3.13
CA ASP A 37 -6.41 -7.07 -3.33
C ASP A 37 -7.08 -6.00 -4.20
N LEU A 38 -8.05 -6.39 -5.02
CA LEU A 38 -8.82 -5.46 -5.85
C LEU A 38 -9.98 -4.88 -5.04
N ASP A 39 -10.19 -3.57 -5.15
CA ASP A 39 -11.34 -2.91 -4.53
C ASP A 39 -12.64 -3.44 -5.18
N PRO A 40 -13.54 -4.09 -4.40
CA PRO A 40 -14.79 -4.63 -4.94
C PRO A 40 -15.76 -3.53 -5.40
N SER A 41 -15.62 -2.31 -4.89
CA SER A 41 -16.42 -1.15 -5.28
C SER A 41 -15.78 -0.34 -6.42
N CYS A 42 -14.48 -0.54 -6.69
CA CYS A 42 -13.72 0.21 -7.67
C CYS A 42 -12.64 -0.66 -8.36
N PRO A 43 -13.01 -1.52 -9.33
CA PRO A 43 -12.16 -2.63 -9.78
C PRO A 43 -10.82 -2.27 -10.46
N TYR A 44 -10.56 -0.99 -10.73
CA TYR A 44 -9.27 -0.52 -11.23
C TYR A 44 -8.28 -0.15 -10.11
N GLN A 45 -8.74 -0.10 -8.85
CA GLN A 45 -7.91 0.12 -7.67
C GLN A 45 -7.39 -1.22 -7.13
N LEU A 46 -6.08 -1.42 -7.22
CA LEU A 46 -5.37 -2.54 -6.60
C LEU A 46 -4.67 -2.04 -5.34
N ALA A 47 -5.15 -2.46 -4.16
CA ALA A 47 -4.41 -2.20 -2.93
C ALA A 47 -3.17 -3.09 -2.84
N PHE A 48 -2.14 -2.56 -2.19
CA PHE A 48 -0.98 -3.31 -1.73
C PHE A 48 -0.72 -3.02 -0.24
N HIS A 49 -0.12 -3.98 0.46
CA HIS A 49 0.40 -3.83 1.81
C HIS A 49 1.83 -4.38 1.87
N LEU A 50 2.74 -3.63 2.49
CA LEU A 50 4.17 -3.90 2.55
C LEU A 50 4.61 -4.40 3.92
N ASP A 51 5.78 -5.04 3.95
CA ASP A 51 6.38 -5.62 5.16
C ASP A 51 6.71 -4.61 6.28
N ASP A 52 6.85 -3.33 5.94
CA ASP A 52 7.10 -2.22 6.85
C ASP A 52 5.81 -1.52 7.31
N GLY A 53 4.65 -2.05 6.92
CA GLY A 53 3.32 -1.55 7.29
C GLY A 53 2.77 -0.49 6.33
N TRP A 54 3.52 -0.08 5.32
CA TRP A 54 3.02 0.84 4.30
C TRP A 54 1.90 0.19 3.49
N SER A 55 0.88 0.96 3.16
CA SER A 55 -0.23 0.51 2.34
C SER A 55 -0.52 1.55 1.28
N GLY A 56 -1.11 1.16 0.17
CA GLY A 56 -1.50 2.11 -0.86
C GLY A 56 -2.30 1.47 -1.97
N VAL A 57 -2.65 2.30 -2.95
CA VAL A 57 -3.44 1.89 -4.11
C VAL A 57 -2.68 2.18 -5.40
N LEU A 58 -2.63 1.17 -6.25
CA LEU A 58 -2.23 1.25 -7.65
C LEU A 58 -3.49 1.32 -8.52
N ASP A 59 -3.64 2.41 -9.28
CA ASP A 59 -4.53 2.45 -10.44
C ASP A 59 -3.91 1.59 -11.54
N ILE A 60 -4.54 0.45 -11.83
CA ILE A 60 -4.03 -0.54 -12.79
C ILE A 60 -4.29 -0.15 -14.25
N TYR A 61 -5.13 0.85 -14.52
CA TYR A 61 -5.36 1.35 -15.88
C TYR A 61 -4.32 2.37 -16.26
N ASN A 62 -4.00 3.29 -15.34
CA ASN A 62 -3.01 4.34 -15.59
C ASN A 62 -1.60 3.94 -15.14
N LEU A 63 -1.46 2.83 -14.41
CA LEU A 63 -0.22 2.34 -13.82
C LEU A 63 0.42 3.42 -12.94
N ARG A 64 -0.35 3.94 -11.97
CA ARG A 64 0.07 5.00 -11.05
C ARG A 64 -0.37 4.70 -9.62
N VAL A 65 0.47 5.05 -8.67
CA VAL A 65 0.07 5.03 -7.26
C VAL A 65 -0.77 6.27 -6.99
N THR A 66 -2.00 6.08 -6.53
CA THR A 66 -2.96 7.18 -6.29
C THR A 66 -3.10 7.49 -4.81
N HIS A 67 -2.92 6.49 -3.95
CA HIS A 67 -3.05 6.63 -2.50
C HIS A 67 -1.91 5.93 -1.79
N VAL A 68 -1.46 6.51 -0.67
CA VAL A 68 -0.45 5.91 0.21
C VAL A 68 -0.78 6.24 1.67
N HIS A 69 -0.61 5.23 2.53
CA HIS A 69 -0.56 5.33 3.99
C HIS A 69 0.81 4.84 4.47
N CYS A 70 1.59 5.74 5.06
CA CYS A 70 2.93 5.49 5.59
C CYS A 70 2.93 5.66 7.12
N PRO A 71 2.64 4.61 7.91
CA PRO A 71 2.71 4.73 9.36
C PRO A 71 4.16 4.97 9.82
N PRO A 72 4.36 5.58 11.01
CA PRO A 72 5.68 5.71 11.59
C PRO A 72 6.39 4.34 11.71
N PRO A 73 7.72 4.28 11.52
CA PRO A 73 8.46 3.04 11.66
C PRO A 73 8.26 2.38 13.04
N ALA A 74 8.01 1.07 13.05
CA ALA A 74 7.70 0.31 14.26
C ALA A 74 8.81 0.35 15.34
N TRP A 75 10.06 0.64 14.96
CA TRP A 75 11.18 0.74 15.91
C TRP A 75 11.13 2.03 16.76
N LEU A 76 10.40 3.06 16.35
CA LEU A 76 10.25 4.30 17.13
C LEU A 76 9.48 4.09 18.45
N THR A 77 8.70 3.01 18.56
CA THR A 77 7.90 2.68 19.76
C THR A 77 8.45 1.53 20.60
N GLY A 78 9.66 1.05 20.30
CA GLY A 78 10.27 -0.05 21.06
C GLY A 78 9.56 -1.40 20.86
N ALA A 79 8.73 -1.53 19.83
CA ALA A 79 8.12 -2.81 19.47
C ALA A 79 9.22 -3.81 19.08
N SER A 80 9.33 -4.89 19.85
CA SER A 80 10.10 -6.07 19.47
C SER A 80 9.50 -6.59 18.17
N ILE A 81 10.18 -6.31 17.05
CA ILE A 81 9.80 -6.81 15.74
C ILE A 81 10.07 -8.31 15.77
N SER A 82 9.11 -9.11 16.26
CA SER A 82 9.00 -10.47 15.76
C SER A 82 8.56 -10.33 14.30
N SER A 83 9.56 -10.13 13.44
CA SER A 83 9.44 -10.03 11.98
C SER A 83 8.69 -11.22 11.40
N ASP A 84 8.70 -12.33 12.14
CA ASP A 84 8.16 -13.62 11.76
C ASP A 84 6.63 -13.74 11.85
N LEU A 85 5.88 -12.66 12.15
CA LEU A 85 4.41 -12.69 12.12
C LEU A 85 3.78 -11.54 11.32
N LEU A 86 4.58 -10.60 10.81
CA LEU A 86 4.05 -9.46 10.04
C LEU A 86 3.43 -9.90 8.71
N TYR A 87 3.93 -10.97 8.11
CA TYR A 87 3.41 -11.56 6.87
C TYR A 87 2.02 -12.22 7.04
N LEU A 88 1.55 -12.45 8.26
CA LEU A 88 0.21 -13.01 8.51
C LEU A 88 -0.89 -11.96 8.43
N ARG A 89 -0.54 -10.67 8.32
CA ARG A 89 -1.53 -9.59 8.27
C ARG A 89 -2.20 -9.58 6.91
N LYS A 90 -3.45 -10.02 6.91
CA LYS A 90 -4.34 -9.85 5.77
C LYS A 90 -5.10 -8.55 5.91
N ALA A 91 -4.69 -7.57 5.12
CA ALA A 91 -5.51 -6.38 4.89
C ALA A 91 -6.79 -6.75 4.12
N SER A 92 -7.83 -5.94 4.25
CA SER A 92 -9.14 -6.22 3.62
C SER A 92 -9.83 -4.95 3.17
N TRP A 93 -10.41 -4.99 1.98
CA TRP A 93 -11.41 -4.01 1.56
C TRP A 93 -12.71 -4.19 2.35
N LEU A 94 -13.41 -3.08 2.57
CA LEU A 94 -14.83 -3.13 2.91
C LEU A 94 -15.64 -3.48 1.66
N PRO A 95 -16.76 -4.24 1.78
CA PRO A 95 -17.45 -4.76 0.59
C PRO A 95 -18.10 -3.72 -0.33
N ALA A 96 -18.47 -2.55 0.21
CA ALA A 96 -19.31 -1.57 -0.48
C ALA A 96 -18.74 -0.14 -0.45
N SER A 97 -17.44 -0.01 -0.19
CA SER A 97 -16.74 1.26 -0.14
C SER A 97 -15.25 1.06 -0.37
N SER A 98 -14.59 2.03 -0.99
CA SER A 98 -13.14 2.10 -1.16
C SER A 98 -12.39 2.42 0.15
N ILE A 99 -12.76 1.72 1.22
CA ILE A 99 -12.15 1.81 2.54
C ILE A 99 -11.35 0.54 2.77
N TYR A 100 -10.10 0.69 3.19
CA TYR A 100 -9.16 -0.41 3.37
C TYR A 100 -8.78 -0.55 4.84
N ALA A 101 -8.98 -1.74 5.40
CA ALA A 101 -8.66 -2.04 6.79
C ALA A 101 -7.33 -2.80 6.87
N VAL A 102 -6.41 -2.30 7.69
CA VAL A 102 -5.08 -2.89 7.89
C VAL A 102 -4.79 -3.08 9.38
N GLY A 103 -4.17 -4.20 9.75
CA GLY A 103 -3.64 -4.39 11.10
C GLY A 103 -2.33 -3.62 11.29
N SER A 104 -2.19 -2.94 12.42
CA SER A 104 -1.01 -2.13 12.74
C SER A 104 -0.04 -2.86 13.67
N SER A 105 1.25 -2.88 13.31
CA SER A 105 2.34 -3.33 14.20
C SER A 105 2.66 -2.33 15.29
N TYR A 106 2.37 -1.07 15.02
CA TYR A 106 2.87 0.04 15.81
C TYR A 106 2.14 0.17 17.14
N ASP A 107 0.81 0.00 17.11
CA ASP A 107 -0.08 0.16 18.27
C ASP A 107 -0.94 -1.08 18.56
N SER A 108 -0.68 -2.19 17.86
CA SER A 108 -1.50 -3.41 17.92
C SER A 108 -2.99 -3.18 17.61
N GLY A 109 -3.30 -2.15 16.83
CA GLY A 109 -4.66 -1.75 16.45
C GLY A 109 -5.05 -2.12 15.01
N ILE A 110 -6.19 -1.58 14.60
CA ILE A 110 -6.70 -1.63 13.22
C ILE A 110 -6.77 -0.21 12.71
N HIS A 111 -6.16 0.06 11.55
CA HIS A 111 -6.30 1.33 10.86
C HIS A 111 -7.32 1.20 9.73
N ILE A 112 -8.20 2.19 9.63
CA ILE A 112 -9.21 2.32 8.58
C ILE A 112 -8.72 3.42 7.65
N LEU A 113 -8.37 3.04 6.42
CA LEU A 113 -7.76 3.91 5.44
C LEU A 113 -8.80 4.31 4.40
N ASP A 114 -8.95 5.62 4.19
CA ASP A 114 -9.80 6.16 3.14
C ASP A 114 -9.04 6.16 1.81
N PHE A 115 -9.33 5.18 0.97
CA PHE A 115 -8.77 5.04 -0.39
C PHE A 115 -9.83 5.30 -1.46
N TYR A 116 -10.81 6.16 -1.14
CA TYR A 116 -11.78 6.60 -2.13
C TYR A 116 -11.06 7.22 -3.34
N PRO A 117 -11.46 6.88 -4.59
CA PRO A 117 -10.74 7.27 -5.80
C PRO A 117 -10.96 8.74 -6.17
N ASP A 118 -10.63 9.65 -5.26
CA ASP A 118 -10.79 11.09 -5.37
C ASP A 118 -9.64 11.79 -4.65
N THR A 119 -9.31 13.00 -5.12
CA THR A 119 -8.20 13.79 -4.57
C THR A 119 -8.49 14.38 -3.19
N SER A 120 -9.74 14.30 -2.72
CA SER A 120 -10.16 14.67 -1.36
C SER A 120 -9.77 13.66 -0.30
N SER A 121 -9.41 12.42 -0.68
CA SER A 121 -8.90 11.42 0.27
C SER A 121 -7.65 11.96 0.98
N PRO A 122 -7.53 11.80 2.31
CA PRO A 122 -6.31 12.17 3.05
C PRO A 122 -5.09 11.32 2.66
N SER A 123 -5.32 10.17 2.02
CA SER A 123 -4.25 9.30 1.53
C SER A 123 -3.84 9.60 0.09
N HIS A 124 -4.52 10.51 -0.61
CA HIS A 124 -4.21 10.83 -2.00
C HIS A 124 -2.83 11.49 -2.12
N VAL A 125 -2.06 11.11 -3.15
CA VAL A 125 -0.67 11.55 -3.34
C VAL A 125 -0.42 12.31 -4.65
N ASP A 126 0.60 13.16 -4.65
CA ASP A 126 1.06 13.87 -5.84
C ASP A 126 1.95 12.97 -6.73
N TYR A 127 1.31 12.14 -7.56
CA TYR A 127 2.02 11.27 -8.50
C TYR A 127 2.38 12.02 -9.80
N LYS A 128 3.68 12.08 -10.13
CA LYS A 128 4.21 12.76 -11.33
C LYS A 128 4.75 11.78 -12.39
#